data_AF-A0A0G0T826-F1
#
_entry.id   AF-A0A0G0T826-F1
#
_cell.length_a   1.000
_cell.length_b   1.000
_cell.length_c   1.000
_cell.angle_alpha   90.00
_cell.angle_beta   90.00
_cell.angle_gamma   90.00
#
_symmetry.space_group_name_H-M   'P 1'
#
loop_
_entity.id
_entity.type
_entity.pdbx_description
1 polymer ?
#
loop_
_entity_poly.entity_id
_entity_poly.type
_entity_poly.pdbx_seq_one_letter_code
_entity_poly.pdbx_strand_id
1 'polypeptide(L)'
;MKTLKVVVVIIVTLAILSGTGLFLADYFKPKPAGIRIDTTPTSSVYVDSQLLGRTPLRKTLKAGNINLRLIPDGSASGMLPYETKITLEGGIETVIRREFGDSEDFSSGDVISFRKNAEKTASLIVISMPDNAQVSLNGVARGFSPYKNSTISPAEHQVTVKAPGYQDRTMSVSTLNGYQLSVFTKLAKTGQESGSDSPLPIPTSTPAPQTYVVISKTPTGYLRIRTLPGTLGEEIAQAKPGEKYLYLETDSATNWYKIQYEVSQPGLPNGGSAHLH
;
A
#
# COMPACT_ATOMS: atom_id res chain seq x y z
N MET A 1 -53.95 -13.71 -59.41
CA MET A 1 -54.09 -14.00 -57.95
C MET A 1 -52.89 -14.73 -57.35
N LYS A 2 -52.31 -15.76 -57.99
CA LYS A 2 -51.16 -16.52 -57.42
C LYS A 2 -49.89 -15.68 -57.23
N THR A 3 -49.52 -14.86 -58.22
CA THR A 3 -48.33 -13.99 -58.18
C THR A 3 -48.40 -12.93 -57.08
N LEU A 4 -49.57 -12.31 -56.87
CA LEU A 4 -49.79 -11.34 -55.79
C LEU A 4 -49.57 -11.95 -54.40
N LYS A 5 -50.04 -13.18 -54.18
CA LYS A 5 -49.84 -13.89 -52.90
C LYS A 5 -48.36 -14.18 -52.63
N VAL A 6 -47.59 -14.54 -53.67
CA VAL A 6 -46.14 -14.79 -53.54
C VAL A 6 -45.39 -13.50 -53.20
N VAL A 7 -45.72 -12.38 -53.87
CA VAL A 7 -45.11 -11.07 -53.59
C VAL A 7 -45.39 -10.61 -52.16
N VAL A 8 -46.63 -10.77 -51.67
CA VAL A 8 -46.99 -10.42 -50.29
C VAL A 8 -46.21 -11.27 -49.27
N VAL A 9 -46.07 -12.57 -49.50
CA VAL A 9 -45.29 -13.45 -48.60
C VAL A 9 -43.82 -13.02 -48.55
N ILE A 10 -43.21 -12.67 -49.70
CA ILE A 10 -41.81 -12.20 -49.76
C ILE A 10 -41.64 -10.89 -49.00
N ILE A 11 -42.56 -9.94 -49.13
CA ILE A 11 -42.47 -8.65 -48.43
C ILE A 11 -42.61 -8.85 -46.92
N VAL A 12 -43.54 -9.70 -46.48
CA VAL A 12 -43.74 -9.99 -45.05
C VAL A 12 -42.53 -10.71 -44.45
N THR A 13 -41.93 -11.68 -45.14
CA THR A 13 -40.72 -12.34 -44.64
C THR A 13 -39.53 -11.38 -44.60
N LEU A 14 -39.36 -10.51 -45.59
CA LEU A 14 -38.31 -9.49 -45.57
C LEU A 14 -38.50 -8.48 -44.43
N ALA A 15 -39.74 -8.09 -44.14
CA ALA A 15 -40.07 -7.22 -43.02
C ALA A 15 -39.78 -7.89 -41.67
N ILE A 16 -40.09 -9.18 -41.52
CA ILE A 16 -39.78 -9.96 -40.31
C ILE A 16 -38.26 -10.13 -40.15
N LEU A 17 -37.53 -10.46 -41.22
CA LEU A 17 -36.07 -10.57 -41.23
C LEU A 17 -35.39 -9.23 -40.90
N SER A 18 -35.87 -8.12 -41.46
CA SER A 18 -35.37 -6.79 -41.12
C SER A 18 -35.69 -6.42 -39.68
N GLY A 19 -36.90 -6.71 -39.20
CA GLY A 19 -37.31 -6.44 -37.83
C GLY A 19 -36.50 -7.25 -36.82
N THR A 20 -36.31 -8.55 -37.07
CA THR A 20 -35.45 -9.41 -36.24
C THR A 20 -33.99 -9.02 -36.32
N GLY A 21 -33.47 -8.64 -37.49
CA GLY A 21 -32.11 -8.12 -37.64
C GLY A 21 -31.86 -6.86 -36.82
N LEU A 22 -32.79 -5.90 -36.85
CA LEU A 22 -32.72 -4.67 -36.04
C LEU A 22 -32.87 -4.97 -34.54
N PHE A 23 -33.75 -5.89 -34.16
CA PHE A 23 -33.92 -6.31 -32.76
C PHE A 23 -32.68 -7.01 -32.20
N LEU A 24 -32.09 -7.92 -32.97
CA LEU A 24 -30.85 -8.61 -32.59
C LEU A 24 -29.68 -7.63 -32.51
N ALA A 25 -29.60 -6.65 -33.43
CA ALA A 25 -28.55 -5.63 -33.39
C ALA A 25 -28.56 -4.82 -32.09
N ASP A 26 -29.72 -4.53 -31.52
CA ASP A 26 -29.84 -3.83 -30.24
C ASP A 26 -29.52 -4.74 -29.04
N TYR A 27 -29.89 -6.02 -29.13
CA TYR A 27 -29.59 -7.04 -28.10
C TYR A 27 -28.07 -7.29 -27.95
N PHE A 28 -27.30 -7.16 -29.03
CA PHE A 28 -25.85 -7.38 -29.01
C PHE A 28 -25.01 -6.12 -28.73
N LYS A 29 -25.63 -4.95 -28.47
CA LYS A 29 -24.85 -3.77 -28.09
C LYS A 29 -24.19 -3.99 -26.71
N PRO A 30 -22.86 -3.84 -26.59
CA PRO A 30 -22.19 -4.00 -25.31
C PRO A 30 -22.70 -2.93 -24.34
N LYS A 31 -23.07 -3.35 -23.13
CA LYS A 31 -23.48 -2.42 -22.08
C LYS A 31 -22.33 -1.46 -21.78
N PRO A 32 -22.61 -0.16 -21.63
CA PRO A 32 -21.58 0.78 -21.24
C PRO A 32 -21.09 0.49 -19.82
N ALA A 33 -19.87 0.88 -19.51
CA ALA A 33 -19.27 0.73 -18.18
C ALA A 33 -19.19 2.08 -17.49
N GLY A 34 -19.53 2.12 -16.21
CA GLY A 34 -19.34 3.31 -15.37
C GLY A 34 -17.94 3.35 -14.79
N ILE A 35 -17.39 4.55 -14.61
CA ILE A 35 -16.15 4.76 -13.86
C ILE A 35 -16.34 5.95 -12.92
N ARG A 36 -15.96 5.76 -11.65
CA ARG A 36 -15.86 6.80 -10.64
C ARG A 36 -14.44 6.87 -10.10
N ILE A 37 -13.83 8.03 -10.14
CA ILE A 37 -12.44 8.25 -9.73
C ILE A 37 -12.41 9.39 -8.73
N ASP A 38 -11.96 9.08 -7.51
CA ASP A 38 -11.75 10.05 -6.45
C ASP A 38 -10.27 10.04 -6.06
N THR A 39 -9.66 11.22 -5.93
CA THR A 39 -8.26 11.31 -5.53
C THR A 39 -8.04 12.43 -4.52
N THR A 40 -7.03 12.24 -3.69
CA THR A 40 -6.51 13.28 -2.79
C THR A 40 -4.99 13.41 -3.01
N PRO A 41 -4.47 14.57 -3.44
CA PRO A 41 -5.19 15.77 -3.87
C PRO A 41 -5.97 15.54 -5.18
N THR A 42 -6.66 16.57 -5.67
CA THR A 42 -7.32 16.50 -6.99
C THR A 42 -6.30 16.14 -8.07
N SER A 43 -6.76 15.53 -9.16
CA SER A 43 -5.87 15.01 -10.20
C SER A 43 -6.47 15.18 -11.58
N SER A 44 -5.62 15.37 -12.58
CA SER A 44 -6.00 15.23 -13.99
C SER A 44 -6.09 13.76 -14.36
N VAL A 45 -7.19 13.37 -15.00
CA VAL A 45 -7.49 11.98 -15.37
C VAL A 45 -7.29 11.78 -16.86
N TYR A 46 -6.44 10.85 -17.24
CA TYR A 46 -6.23 10.41 -18.60
C TYR A 46 -6.67 8.96 -18.76
N VAL A 47 -7.39 8.67 -19.84
CA VAL A 47 -7.76 7.31 -20.26
C VAL A 47 -7.23 7.10 -21.66
N ASP A 48 -6.42 6.07 -21.85
CA ASP A 48 -5.78 5.74 -23.13
C ASP A 48 -5.04 6.96 -23.73
N SER A 49 -4.29 7.67 -22.88
CA SER A 49 -3.56 8.92 -23.18
C SER A 49 -4.43 10.16 -23.47
N GLN A 50 -5.76 10.04 -23.53
CA GLN A 50 -6.67 11.17 -23.72
C GLN A 50 -7.11 11.77 -22.38
N LEU A 51 -7.04 13.10 -22.23
CA LEU A 51 -7.55 13.80 -21.06
C LEU A 51 -9.07 13.64 -20.98
N LEU A 52 -9.56 13.00 -19.92
CA LEU A 52 -10.98 12.76 -19.67
C LEU A 52 -11.60 13.81 -18.74
N GLY A 53 -10.80 14.40 -17.85
CA GLY A 53 -11.26 15.43 -16.91
C GLY A 53 -10.37 15.56 -15.68
N ARG A 54 -10.95 16.03 -14.57
CA ARG A 54 -10.31 16.17 -13.26
C ARG A 54 -11.14 15.48 -12.18
N THR A 55 -10.50 15.01 -11.12
CA THR A 55 -11.16 14.35 -9.99
C THR A 55 -11.76 15.37 -9.01
N PRO A 56 -12.87 15.02 -8.31
CA PRO A 56 -13.64 13.79 -8.44
C PRO A 56 -14.35 13.69 -9.80
N LEU A 57 -14.28 12.52 -10.44
CA LEU A 57 -14.77 12.30 -11.81
C LEU A 57 -15.71 11.11 -11.86
N ARG A 58 -16.88 11.28 -12.48
CA ARG A 58 -17.79 10.18 -12.84
C ARG A 58 -18.11 10.23 -14.33
N LYS A 59 -17.86 9.15 -15.05
CA LYS A 59 -18.09 9.05 -16.51
C LYS A 59 -18.57 7.66 -16.91
N THR A 60 -19.14 7.60 -18.10
CA THR A 60 -19.54 6.36 -18.77
C THR A 60 -18.63 6.12 -19.96
N LEU A 61 -18.01 4.95 -20.03
CA LEU A 61 -17.05 4.54 -21.05
C LEU A 61 -17.51 3.24 -21.74
N LYS A 62 -16.83 2.86 -22.82
CA LYS A 62 -16.99 1.53 -23.40
C LYS A 62 -16.38 0.49 -22.48
N ALA A 63 -17.04 -0.65 -22.33
CA ALA A 63 -16.47 -1.80 -21.63
C ALA A 63 -15.21 -2.29 -22.35
N GLY A 64 -14.23 -2.78 -21.60
CA GLY A 64 -12.94 -3.24 -22.12
C GLY A 64 -11.75 -2.86 -21.24
N ASN A 65 -10.55 -3.16 -21.73
CA ASN A 65 -9.31 -2.79 -21.06
C ASN A 65 -8.95 -1.34 -21.38
N ILE A 66 -8.63 -0.55 -20.36
CA ILE A 66 -8.16 0.82 -20.51
C ILE A 66 -6.85 1.02 -19.75
N ASN A 67 -6.02 1.95 -20.22
CA ASN A 67 -4.92 2.49 -19.45
C ASN A 67 -5.36 3.78 -18.74
N LEU A 68 -5.38 3.74 -17.41
CA LEU A 68 -5.72 4.87 -16.56
C LEU A 68 -4.43 5.52 -16.06
N ARG A 69 -4.28 6.82 -16.34
CA ARG A 69 -3.18 7.65 -15.80
C ARG A 69 -3.74 8.84 -15.03
N LEU A 70 -3.33 8.98 -13.78
CA LEU A 70 -3.74 10.04 -12.86
C LEU A 70 -2.52 10.92 -12.55
N ILE A 71 -2.67 12.23 -12.70
CA ILE A 71 -1.62 13.21 -12.39
C ILE A 71 -2.13 14.12 -11.26
N PRO A 72 -1.54 14.06 -10.05
CA PRO A 72 -1.97 14.89 -8.93
C PRO A 72 -1.71 16.38 -9.19
N ASP A 73 -2.67 17.20 -8.77
CA ASP A 73 -2.58 18.64 -8.79
C ASP A 73 -1.89 19.09 -7.50
N GLY A 74 -0.59 19.36 -7.58
CA GLY A 74 0.17 19.80 -6.42
C GLY A 74 1.64 19.99 -6.73
N SER A 75 2.23 21.03 -6.13
CA SER A 75 3.65 21.37 -6.24
C SER A 75 4.52 20.64 -5.19
N ALA A 76 3.97 19.67 -4.47
CA ALA A 76 4.74 18.86 -3.53
C ALA A 76 5.79 18.07 -4.33
N SER A 77 7.05 18.45 -4.16
CA SER A 77 8.22 17.86 -4.80
C SER A 77 8.33 16.37 -4.43
N GLY A 78 7.68 15.49 -5.21
CA GLY A 78 7.73 14.04 -4.97
C GLY A 78 6.51 13.25 -5.43
N MET A 79 5.33 13.87 -5.56
CA MET A 79 4.14 13.12 -5.98
C MET A 79 4.28 12.59 -7.41
N LEU A 80 4.24 11.27 -7.56
CA LEU A 80 4.39 10.60 -8.83
C LEU A 80 3.02 10.38 -9.50
N PRO A 81 2.93 10.53 -10.84
CA PRO A 81 1.76 10.07 -11.58
C PRO A 81 1.49 8.59 -11.32
N TYR A 82 0.22 8.23 -11.21
CA TYR A 82 -0.21 6.85 -11.08
C TYR A 82 -0.70 6.34 -12.43
N GLU A 83 -0.17 5.21 -12.89
CA GLU A 83 -0.59 4.59 -14.15
C GLU A 83 -0.91 3.11 -13.92
N THR A 84 -2.05 2.65 -14.45
CA THR A 84 -2.50 1.27 -14.29
C THR A 84 -3.39 0.82 -15.44
N LYS A 85 -3.41 -0.50 -15.70
CA LYS A 85 -4.34 -1.11 -16.64
C LYS A 85 -5.53 -1.69 -15.88
N ILE A 86 -6.74 -1.26 -16.24
CA ILE A 86 -7.97 -1.75 -15.62
C ILE A 86 -8.94 -2.30 -16.67
N THR A 87 -9.71 -3.32 -16.29
CA THR A 87 -10.78 -3.88 -17.11
C THR A 87 -12.11 -3.32 -16.64
N LEU A 88 -12.80 -2.59 -17.52
CA LEU A 88 -14.14 -2.08 -17.28
C LEU A 88 -15.18 -3.09 -17.75
N GLU A 89 -15.99 -3.58 -16.81
CA GLU A 89 -17.07 -4.53 -17.07
C GLU A 89 -18.36 -3.80 -17.49
N GLY A 90 -19.01 -4.29 -18.54
CA GLY A 90 -20.23 -3.67 -19.07
C GLY A 90 -21.40 -3.75 -18.08
N GLY A 91 -22.05 -2.61 -17.85
CA GLY A 91 -23.16 -2.48 -16.89
C GLY A 91 -22.70 -2.37 -15.43
N ILE A 92 -21.40 -2.28 -15.17
CA ILE A 92 -20.80 -2.13 -13.84
C ILE A 92 -20.12 -0.78 -13.72
N GLU A 93 -20.24 -0.15 -12.55
CA GLU A 93 -19.42 1.00 -12.17
C GLU A 93 -18.17 0.53 -11.44
N THR A 94 -16.99 0.85 -12.00
CA THR A 94 -15.71 0.63 -11.32
C THR A 94 -15.35 1.88 -10.54
N VAL A 95 -15.05 1.72 -9.24
CA VAL A 95 -14.66 2.81 -8.35
C VAL A 95 -13.15 2.73 -8.13
N ILE A 96 -12.47 3.84 -8.35
CA ILE A 96 -11.04 3.99 -8.11
C ILE A 96 -10.87 5.13 -7.10
N ARG A 97 -10.21 4.84 -5.98
CA ARG A 97 -9.82 5.84 -4.99
C ARG A 97 -8.31 5.84 -4.85
N ARG A 98 -7.69 7.02 -4.82
CA ARG A 98 -6.24 7.15 -4.65
C ARG A 98 -5.91 8.28 -3.68
N GLU A 99 -5.03 8.02 -2.74
CA GLU A 99 -4.39 9.06 -1.93
C GLU A 99 -2.92 9.08 -2.33
N PHE A 100 -2.46 10.20 -2.91
CA PHE A 100 -1.06 10.36 -3.30
C PHE A 100 -0.24 10.76 -2.09
N GLY A 101 0.83 10.00 -1.85
CA GLY A 101 1.89 10.36 -0.92
C GLY A 101 3.12 10.91 -1.65
N ASP A 102 4.15 11.26 -0.89
CA ASP A 102 5.40 11.83 -1.42
C ASP A 102 6.22 10.83 -2.26
N SER A 103 5.85 9.54 -2.21
CA SER A 103 6.38 8.50 -3.08
C SER A 103 5.31 7.42 -3.34
N GLU A 104 5.60 6.48 -4.24
CA GLU A 104 4.70 5.34 -4.51
C GLU A 104 4.49 4.46 -3.27
N ASP A 105 5.48 4.37 -2.38
CA ASP A 105 5.40 3.59 -1.14
C ASP A 105 4.50 4.26 -0.09
N PHE A 106 4.40 5.59 -0.11
CA PHE A 106 3.53 6.36 0.77
C PHE A 106 2.16 6.66 0.15
N SER A 107 1.91 6.20 -1.07
CA SER A 107 0.62 6.36 -1.73
C SER A 107 -0.30 5.18 -1.45
N SER A 108 -1.58 5.45 -1.19
CA SER A 108 -2.60 4.42 -0.94
C SER A 108 -3.73 4.49 -1.96
N GLY A 109 -4.61 3.50 -1.97
CA GLY A 109 -5.79 3.52 -2.83
C GLY A 109 -6.50 2.20 -2.91
N ASP A 110 -7.62 2.19 -3.61
CA ASP A 110 -8.38 0.98 -3.86
C ASP A 110 -9.12 1.03 -5.19
N VAL A 111 -9.28 -0.15 -5.78
CA VAL A 111 -10.06 -0.40 -6.99
C VAL A 111 -11.15 -1.39 -6.64
N ILE A 112 -12.40 -0.96 -6.78
CA ILE A 112 -13.58 -1.75 -6.46
C ILE A 112 -14.36 -1.96 -7.74
N SER A 113 -14.60 -3.22 -8.08
CA SER A 113 -15.39 -3.59 -9.25
C SER A 113 -16.26 -4.82 -8.97
N PHE A 114 -17.31 -4.96 -9.76
CA PHE A 114 -18.11 -6.17 -9.76
C PHE A 114 -17.86 -6.98 -11.02
N ARG A 115 -17.94 -8.30 -10.88
CA ARG A 115 -18.01 -9.25 -11.97
C ARG A 115 -19.28 -10.07 -11.79
N LYS A 116 -19.95 -10.43 -12.89
CA LYS A 116 -21.07 -11.35 -12.83
C LYS A 116 -20.61 -12.73 -12.35
N ASN A 117 -21.26 -13.28 -11.34
CA ASN A 117 -20.99 -14.60 -10.78
C ASN A 117 -21.98 -15.62 -11.34
N ALA A 118 -21.48 -16.77 -11.82
CA ALA A 118 -22.30 -17.83 -12.40
C ALA A 118 -23.21 -18.49 -11.36
N GLU A 119 -22.75 -18.59 -10.11
CA GLU A 119 -23.44 -19.27 -9.01
C GLU A 119 -24.66 -18.49 -8.47
N LYS A 120 -24.94 -17.29 -9.02
CA LYS A 120 -26.02 -16.37 -8.58
C LYS A 120 -25.96 -15.98 -7.09
N THR A 121 -24.89 -16.34 -6.39
CA THR A 121 -24.57 -15.93 -5.03
C THR A 121 -23.75 -14.64 -5.04
N ALA A 122 -23.89 -13.84 -3.98
CA ALA A 122 -22.95 -12.76 -3.71
C ALA A 122 -21.64 -13.35 -3.17
N SER A 123 -20.51 -12.91 -3.73
CA SER A 123 -19.18 -13.29 -3.29
C SER A 123 -18.26 -12.08 -3.20
N LEU A 124 -17.20 -12.20 -2.40
CA LEU A 124 -16.21 -11.15 -2.16
C LEU A 124 -14.81 -11.72 -2.36
N ILE A 125 -13.96 -10.98 -3.07
CA ILE A 125 -12.51 -11.18 -3.07
C ILE A 125 -11.81 -9.88 -2.68
N VAL A 126 -10.88 -9.97 -1.73
CA VAL A 126 -10.04 -8.86 -1.27
C VAL A 126 -8.59 -9.22 -1.56
N ILE A 127 -7.93 -8.39 -2.35
CA ILE A 127 -6.51 -8.48 -2.69
C ILE A 127 -5.85 -7.21 -2.16
N SER A 128 -4.66 -7.32 -1.60
CA SER A 128 -3.93 -6.15 -1.12
C SER A 128 -2.50 -6.10 -1.62
N MET A 129 -1.93 -4.90 -1.58
CA MET A 129 -0.51 -4.65 -1.71
C MET A 129 -0.08 -3.78 -0.50
N PRO A 130 0.77 -4.28 0.42
CA PRO A 130 1.50 -5.55 0.37
C PRO A 130 0.59 -6.78 0.46
N ASP A 131 1.10 -7.92 0.00
CA ASP A 131 0.45 -9.22 0.14
C ASP A 131 0.36 -9.64 1.62
N ASN A 132 -0.49 -10.62 1.93
CA ASN A 132 -0.64 -11.20 3.27
C ASN A 132 -1.04 -10.16 4.34
N ALA A 133 -1.83 -9.15 3.95
CA ALA A 133 -2.41 -8.18 4.87
C ALA A 133 -3.63 -8.80 5.56
N GLN A 134 -3.82 -8.53 6.85
CA GLN A 134 -5.00 -8.96 7.59
C GLN A 134 -6.25 -8.30 7.02
N VAL A 135 -7.27 -9.11 6.73
CA VAL A 135 -8.58 -8.68 6.26
C VAL A 135 -9.63 -8.91 7.35
N SER A 136 -10.29 -7.83 7.73
CA SER A 136 -11.43 -7.86 8.66
C SER A 136 -12.71 -7.44 7.93
N LEU A 137 -13.81 -8.13 8.23
CA LEU A 137 -15.14 -7.86 7.69
C LEU A 137 -16.07 -7.52 8.84
N ASN A 138 -16.63 -6.30 8.84
CA ASN A 138 -17.49 -5.76 9.88
C ASN A 138 -16.82 -5.83 11.27
N GLY A 139 -15.55 -5.42 11.35
CA GLY A 139 -14.74 -5.46 12.57
C GLY A 139 -14.21 -6.85 12.97
N VAL A 140 -14.70 -7.93 12.38
CA VAL A 140 -14.27 -9.30 12.69
C VAL A 140 -13.14 -9.73 11.74
N ALA A 141 -11.99 -10.13 12.28
CA ALA A 141 -10.90 -10.68 11.49
C ALA A 141 -11.33 -11.98 10.77
N ARG A 142 -11.11 -12.05 9.45
CA ARG A 142 -11.53 -13.19 8.62
C ARG A 142 -10.37 -13.99 8.03
N GLY A 143 -9.18 -13.39 7.93
CA GLY A 143 -7.99 -14.04 7.40
C GLY A 143 -7.01 -13.01 6.83
N PHE A 144 -6.25 -13.43 5.83
CA PHE A 144 -5.25 -12.61 5.15
C PHE A 144 -5.51 -12.53 3.65
N SER A 145 -5.02 -11.48 3.00
CA SER A 145 -5.11 -11.31 1.56
C SER A 145 -4.14 -12.25 0.81
N PRO A 146 -4.52 -12.78 -0.37
CA PRO A 146 -5.83 -12.72 -0.98
C PRO A 146 -6.92 -13.47 -0.17
N TYR A 147 -8.00 -12.79 0.19
CA TYR A 147 -9.11 -13.35 0.96
C TYR A 147 -10.33 -13.52 0.04
N LYS A 148 -10.84 -14.75 -0.05
CA LYS A 148 -12.05 -15.06 -0.82
C LYS A 148 -13.16 -15.55 0.11
N ASN A 149 -14.35 -14.96 -0.05
CA ASN A 149 -15.58 -15.45 0.54
C ASN A 149 -16.60 -15.73 -0.58
N SER A 150 -16.88 -17.00 -0.82
CA SER A 150 -17.79 -17.44 -1.90
C SER A 150 -19.28 -17.20 -1.60
N THR A 151 -19.64 -17.01 -0.32
CA THR A 151 -21.03 -16.83 0.11
C THR A 151 -21.10 -15.76 1.19
N ILE A 152 -21.34 -14.52 0.77
CA ILE A 152 -21.54 -13.38 1.65
C ILE A 152 -22.98 -12.87 1.50
N SER A 153 -23.58 -12.36 2.57
CA SER A 153 -24.91 -11.74 2.50
C SER A 153 -24.89 -10.53 1.55
N PRO A 154 -25.92 -10.29 0.73
CA PRO A 154 -26.03 -9.07 -0.07
C PRO A 154 -26.40 -7.89 0.84
N ALA A 155 -25.40 -7.10 1.23
CA ALA A 155 -25.55 -5.96 2.14
C ALA A 155 -24.38 -4.99 1.99
N GLU A 156 -24.42 -3.88 2.72
CA GLU A 156 -23.23 -3.08 2.95
C GLU A 156 -22.34 -3.76 4.01
N HIS A 157 -21.05 -3.78 3.73
CA HIS A 157 -20.02 -4.35 4.57
C HIS A 157 -18.88 -3.36 4.75
N GLN A 158 -18.33 -3.29 5.95
CA GLN A 158 -17.08 -2.60 6.21
C GLN A 158 -15.93 -3.60 6.04
N VAL A 159 -15.02 -3.33 5.13
CA VAL A 159 -13.78 -4.09 4.96
C VAL A 159 -12.64 -3.25 5.51
N THR A 160 -11.85 -3.81 6.43
CA THR A 160 -10.63 -3.20 6.94
C THR A 160 -9.45 -4.08 6.57
N VAL A 161 -8.41 -3.48 6.00
CA VAL A 161 -7.18 -4.17 5.60
C VAL A 161 -6.00 -3.54 6.35
N LYS A 162 -5.20 -4.39 6.99
CA LYS A 162 -4.09 -3.97 7.86
C LYS A 162 -2.83 -4.77 7.57
N ALA A 163 -1.67 -4.12 7.57
CA ALA A 163 -0.38 -4.79 7.45
C ALA A 163 0.66 -4.11 8.35
N PRO A 164 1.61 -4.87 8.96
CA PRO A 164 2.67 -4.29 9.78
C PRO A 164 3.51 -3.27 8.99
N GLY A 165 3.69 -2.07 9.52
CA GLY A 165 4.45 -0.99 8.87
C GLY A 165 3.68 -0.21 7.81
N TYR A 166 2.37 -0.45 7.68
CA TYR A 166 1.48 0.26 6.75
C TYR A 166 0.32 0.92 7.48
N GLN A 167 -0.25 1.94 6.85
CA GLN A 167 -1.46 2.59 7.32
C GLN A 167 -2.67 1.68 7.04
N ASP A 168 -3.51 1.50 8.06
CA ASP A 168 -4.76 0.74 7.94
C ASP A 168 -5.71 1.41 6.94
N ARG A 169 -6.35 0.62 6.08
CA ARG A 169 -7.36 1.13 5.15
C ARG A 169 -8.72 0.50 5.41
N THR A 170 -9.72 1.35 5.64
CA THR A 170 -11.11 0.93 5.88
C THR A 170 -12.02 1.46 4.78
N MET A 171 -12.91 0.61 4.27
CA MET A 171 -13.81 0.91 3.17
C MET A 171 -15.18 0.29 3.36
N SER A 172 -16.22 1.05 3.07
CA SER A 172 -17.58 0.53 2.91
C SER A 172 -17.77 0.00 1.49
N VAL A 173 -18.24 -1.24 1.38
CA VAL A 173 -18.51 -1.91 0.10
C VAL A 173 -19.86 -2.60 0.13
N SER A 174 -20.57 -2.61 -0.99
CA SER A 174 -21.87 -3.29 -1.09
C SER A 174 -21.73 -4.58 -1.88
N THR A 175 -22.29 -5.68 -1.38
CA THR A 175 -22.34 -6.97 -2.07
C THR A 175 -23.72 -7.19 -2.68
N LEU A 176 -23.77 -7.83 -3.85
CA LEU A 176 -25.00 -8.03 -4.62
C LEU A 176 -25.12 -9.49 -5.06
N ASN A 177 -26.33 -10.04 -5.00
CA ASN A 177 -26.58 -11.41 -5.47
C ASN A 177 -26.26 -11.55 -6.95
N GLY A 178 -25.59 -12.64 -7.30
CA GLY A 178 -25.13 -12.93 -8.65
C GLY A 178 -23.96 -12.08 -9.12
N TYR A 179 -23.28 -11.39 -8.20
CA TYR A 179 -22.03 -10.69 -8.47
C TYR A 179 -20.95 -11.07 -7.47
N GLN A 180 -19.72 -11.15 -7.99
CA GLN A 180 -18.51 -11.17 -7.21
C GLN A 180 -17.99 -9.73 -7.11
N LEU A 181 -17.96 -9.20 -5.89
CA LEU A 181 -17.28 -7.95 -5.58
C LEU A 181 -15.78 -8.21 -5.49
N SER A 182 -15.00 -7.47 -6.26
CA SER A 182 -13.54 -7.50 -6.22
C SER A 182 -13.01 -6.20 -5.66
N VAL A 183 -12.20 -6.31 -4.61
CA VAL A 183 -11.55 -5.18 -3.95
C VAL A 183 -10.05 -5.39 -4.04
N PHE A 184 -9.38 -4.53 -4.77
CA PHE A 184 -7.92 -4.40 -4.71
C PHE A 184 -7.59 -3.19 -3.86
N THR A 185 -6.69 -3.32 -2.89
CA THR A 185 -6.29 -2.22 -2.01
C THR A 185 -4.77 -2.11 -1.94
N LYS A 186 -4.23 -0.91 -2.15
CA LYS A 186 -2.83 -0.59 -1.88
C LYS A 186 -2.77 0.20 -0.58
N LEU A 187 -1.99 -0.28 0.38
CA LEU A 187 -1.70 0.41 1.62
C LEU A 187 -0.47 1.31 1.46
N ALA A 188 -0.51 2.49 2.06
CA ALA A 188 0.68 3.33 2.21
C ALA A 188 1.54 2.82 3.35
N LYS A 189 2.86 2.82 3.20
CA LYS A 189 3.77 2.63 4.33
C LYS A 189 3.51 3.72 5.36
N THR A 190 3.61 3.38 6.62
CA THR A 190 3.67 4.40 7.67
C THR A 190 5.07 5.00 7.61
N GLY A 191 5.16 6.31 7.38
CA GLY A 191 6.43 7.03 7.37
C GLY A 191 7.16 6.89 8.70
N GLN A 192 8.08 5.94 8.77
CA GLN A 192 9.26 6.03 9.62
C GLN A 192 10.46 6.08 8.69
N GLU A 193 10.81 7.28 8.22
CA GLU A 193 12.18 7.57 7.81
C GLU A 193 12.66 8.89 8.43
N SER A 194 13.68 8.75 9.28
CA SER A 194 14.80 9.66 9.55
C SER A 194 14.60 11.19 9.50
N GLY A 195 14.71 11.83 10.68
CA GLY A 195 15.26 13.18 10.82
C GLY A 195 14.27 14.32 11.10
N SER A 196 13.79 14.41 12.35
CA SER A 196 13.56 15.72 12.98
C SER A 196 14.00 15.61 14.44
N ASP A 197 14.96 16.46 14.80
CA ASP A 197 15.13 16.92 16.17
C ASP A 197 13.76 17.25 16.77
N SER A 198 13.38 16.51 17.80
CA SER A 198 12.57 16.88 18.97
C SER A 198 11.88 15.62 19.50
N PRO A 199 12.35 15.05 20.62
CA PRO A 199 11.80 13.81 21.16
C PRO A 199 10.44 14.08 21.83
N LEU A 200 9.39 13.34 21.47
CA LEU A 200 8.18 13.19 22.28
C LEU A 200 7.94 11.70 22.58
N PRO A 201 7.29 11.38 23.70
CA PRO A 201 7.90 10.71 24.85
C PRO A 201 7.98 9.19 24.67
N ILE A 202 9.13 8.63 25.04
CA ILE A 202 9.33 7.20 25.30
C ILE A 202 8.27 6.79 26.37
N PRO A 203 7.60 5.62 26.27
CA PRO A 203 6.88 5.10 27.44
C PRO A 203 7.87 5.09 28.59
N THR A 204 7.47 5.59 29.77
CA THR A 204 8.33 5.62 30.95
C THR A 204 8.60 4.19 31.45
N SER A 205 9.37 3.39 30.71
CA SER A 205 10.38 2.57 31.33
C SER A 205 11.51 3.54 31.63
N THR A 206 11.61 3.94 32.90
CA THR A 206 12.82 4.53 33.46
C THR A 206 14.04 3.91 32.77
N PRO A 207 14.81 4.66 31.95
CA PRO A 207 16.06 4.12 31.45
C PRO A 207 16.88 3.77 32.67
N ALA A 208 17.27 2.50 32.80
CA ALA A 208 18.24 2.11 33.81
C ALA A 208 19.41 3.09 33.70
N PRO A 209 19.91 3.64 34.83
CA PRO A 209 20.97 4.63 34.80
C PRO A 209 22.15 4.08 33.99
N GLN A 210 22.41 4.68 32.84
CA GLN A 210 23.56 4.34 32.02
C GLN A 210 24.78 5.04 32.61
N THR A 211 25.72 4.24 33.09
CA THR A 211 27.00 4.72 33.61
C THR A 211 27.92 5.04 32.43
N TYR A 212 28.70 6.10 32.56
CA TYR A 212 29.73 6.47 31.59
C TYR A 212 31.08 6.45 32.27
N VAL A 213 32.12 6.04 31.53
CA VAL A 213 33.51 6.26 31.95
C VAL A 213 33.97 7.59 31.36
N VAL A 214 34.50 8.46 32.22
CA VAL A 214 35.13 9.73 31.81
C VAL A 214 36.64 9.55 31.87
N ILE A 215 37.32 9.81 30.75
CA ILE A 215 38.78 9.73 30.72
C ILE A 215 39.36 10.89 31.53
N SER A 216 40.03 10.56 32.63
CA SER A 216 40.69 11.56 33.46
C SER A 216 41.96 12.11 32.79
N LYS A 217 42.57 13.14 33.37
CA LYS A 217 43.85 13.65 32.89
C LYS A 217 44.91 12.55 32.97
N THR A 218 45.46 12.15 31.83
CA THR A 218 46.59 11.22 31.76
C THR A 218 47.91 11.99 31.58
N PRO A 219 49.03 11.55 32.16
CA PRO A 219 50.34 12.19 31.97
C PRO A 219 50.82 12.23 30.51
N THR A 220 50.31 11.30 29.70
CA THR A 220 50.62 11.14 28.26
C THR A 220 49.68 11.93 27.34
N GLY A 221 48.63 12.55 27.88
CA GLY A 221 47.65 13.34 27.11
C GLY A 221 46.58 12.51 26.37
N TYR A 222 46.64 11.18 26.47
CA TYR A 222 45.63 10.24 25.95
C TYR A 222 45.63 8.92 26.75
N LEU A 223 44.56 8.14 26.62
CA LEU A 223 44.41 6.77 27.13
C LEU A 223 44.21 5.80 25.97
N ARG A 224 44.88 4.65 26.01
CA ARG A 224 44.80 3.64 24.94
C ARG A 224 43.58 2.75 25.13
N ILE A 225 42.84 2.56 24.05
CA ILE A 225 41.70 1.66 23.96
C ILE A 225 42.12 0.41 23.19
N ARG A 226 41.90 -0.76 23.78
CA ARG A 226 42.41 -2.04 23.29
C ARG A 226 41.29 -3.05 22.99
N THR A 227 41.58 -4.03 22.13
CA THR A 227 40.66 -5.15 21.86
C THR A 227 40.47 -6.06 23.07
N LEU A 228 41.53 -6.31 23.84
CA LEU A 228 41.53 -7.14 25.04
C LEU A 228 42.20 -6.41 26.23
N PRO A 229 41.85 -6.77 27.47
CA PRO A 229 42.57 -6.32 28.67
C PRO A 229 44.07 -6.69 28.63
N GLY A 230 44.94 -5.74 29.02
CA GLY A 230 46.37 -5.98 29.19
C GLY A 230 47.24 -5.69 27.95
N THR A 231 48.54 -6.02 28.05
CA THR A 231 49.55 -5.70 27.02
C THR A 231 49.47 -6.60 25.79
N LEU A 232 48.74 -7.70 25.87
CA LEU A 232 48.47 -8.61 24.76
C LEU A 232 47.32 -8.15 23.84
N GLY A 233 46.49 -7.21 24.30
CA GLY A 233 45.44 -6.61 23.47
C GLY A 233 46.00 -5.57 22.51
N GLU A 234 45.57 -5.61 21.25
CA GLU A 234 45.96 -4.63 20.23
C GLU A 234 45.34 -3.27 20.53
N GLU A 235 46.11 -2.19 20.36
CA GLU A 235 45.62 -0.82 20.47
C GLU A 235 44.82 -0.48 19.21
N ILE A 236 43.53 -0.25 19.39
CA ILE A 236 42.61 0.09 18.28
C ILE A 236 42.28 1.58 18.25
N ALA A 237 42.49 2.29 19.36
CA ALA A 237 42.23 3.71 19.44
C ALA A 237 42.91 4.40 20.64
N GLN A 238 42.87 5.73 20.62
CA GLN A 238 43.31 6.58 21.71
C GLN A 238 42.18 7.56 22.08
N ALA A 239 41.87 7.64 23.37
CA ALA A 239 40.91 8.57 23.94
C ALA A 239 41.61 9.72 24.64
N LYS A 240 41.09 10.94 24.50
CA LYS A 240 41.64 12.14 25.14
C LYS A 240 41.00 12.39 26.52
N PRO A 241 41.72 13.03 27.45
CA PRO A 241 41.12 13.49 28.70
C PRO A 241 39.85 14.32 28.48
N GLY A 242 38.77 13.95 29.16
CA GLY A 242 37.45 14.57 29.06
C GLY A 242 36.48 13.84 28.13
N GLU A 243 36.93 12.90 27.31
CA GLU A 243 36.04 12.07 26.49
C GLU A 243 35.25 11.08 27.36
N LYS A 244 34.03 10.76 26.91
CA LYS A 244 33.08 9.90 27.61
C LYS A 244 32.70 8.72 26.75
N TYR A 245 32.71 7.53 27.35
CA TYR A 245 32.30 6.29 26.70
C TYR A 245 31.26 5.58 27.55
N LEU A 246 30.31 4.91 26.90
CA LEU A 246 29.30 4.12 27.60
C LEU A 246 29.99 2.97 28.34
N TYR A 247 29.79 2.88 29.65
CA TYR A 247 30.28 1.78 30.46
C TYR A 247 29.40 0.55 30.22
N LEU A 248 30.02 -0.56 29.83
CA LEU A 248 29.32 -1.83 29.65
C LEU A 248 29.55 -2.75 30.85
N GLU A 249 30.81 -2.96 31.23
CA GLU A 249 31.20 -3.92 32.27
C GLU A 249 32.60 -3.62 32.82
N THR A 250 32.92 -4.08 34.03
CA THR A 250 34.28 -4.10 34.58
C THR A 250 34.71 -5.54 34.68
N ASP A 251 35.85 -5.88 34.08
CA ASP A 251 36.47 -7.18 34.28
C ASP A 251 37.13 -7.21 35.68
N SER A 252 36.45 -7.87 36.62
CA SER A 252 36.87 -7.97 38.02
C SER A 252 38.21 -8.70 38.21
N ALA A 253 38.68 -9.47 37.23
CA ALA A 253 39.97 -10.17 37.31
C ALA A 253 41.14 -9.26 36.93
N THR A 254 40.91 -8.25 36.08
CA THR A 254 41.97 -7.41 35.51
C THR A 254 41.82 -5.93 35.85
N ASN A 255 40.69 -5.51 36.42
CA ASN A 255 40.28 -4.11 36.64
C ASN A 255 40.20 -3.27 35.36
N TRP A 256 39.94 -3.89 34.21
CA TRP A 256 39.70 -3.17 32.95
C TRP A 256 38.22 -2.86 32.77
N TYR A 257 37.94 -1.68 32.24
CA TYR A 257 36.60 -1.23 31.90
C TYR A 257 36.31 -1.55 30.45
N LYS A 258 35.26 -2.34 30.21
CA LYS A 258 34.69 -2.55 28.89
C LYS A 258 33.75 -1.41 28.56
N ILE A 259 34.02 -0.76 27.44
CA ILE A 259 33.28 0.39 26.94
C ILE A 259 32.76 0.14 25.53
N GLN A 260 31.72 0.86 25.15
CA GLN A 260 31.33 0.98 23.74
C GLN A 260 32.16 2.08 23.08
N TYR A 261 33.07 1.71 22.17
CA TYR A 261 33.99 2.63 21.49
C TYR A 261 33.44 3.11 20.14
N GLU A 262 32.66 2.28 19.44
CA GLU A 262 31.95 2.68 18.21
C GLU A 262 30.43 2.64 18.39
N VAL A 263 29.76 3.70 17.94
CA VAL A 263 28.30 3.80 17.93
C VAL A 263 27.72 2.80 16.95
N SER A 264 26.59 2.17 17.29
CA SER A 264 25.92 1.20 16.42
C SER A 264 25.57 1.82 15.06
N GLN A 265 26.07 1.22 13.97
CA GLN A 265 25.75 1.59 12.59
C GLN A 265 24.91 0.49 11.91
N PRO A 266 24.09 0.81 10.88
CA PRO A 266 23.36 -0.19 10.11
C PRO A 266 24.34 -1.20 9.49
N GLY A 267 24.29 -2.45 9.94
CA GLY A 267 25.24 -3.52 9.56
C GLY A 267 26.12 -4.03 10.70
N LEU A 268 26.18 -3.33 11.85
CA LEU A 268 26.87 -3.77 13.07
C LEU A 268 25.97 -3.52 14.30
N PRO A 269 24.99 -4.41 14.59
CA PRO A 269 23.90 -4.11 15.52
C PRO A 269 24.32 -3.84 16.98
N ASN A 270 25.55 -4.21 17.37
CA ASN A 270 26.06 -4.07 18.74
C ASN A 270 27.09 -2.92 18.90
N GLY A 271 27.50 -2.24 17.82
CA GLY A 271 28.66 -1.34 17.85
C GLY A 271 29.97 -2.05 18.23
N GLY A 272 31.09 -1.34 18.18
CA GLY A 272 32.41 -1.85 18.57
C GLY A 272 32.64 -1.71 20.08
N SER A 273 32.88 -2.82 20.78
CA SER A 273 33.26 -2.80 22.21
C SER A 273 34.76 -2.95 22.41
N ALA A 274 35.31 -2.24 23.39
CA ALA A 274 36.74 -2.21 23.64
C ALA A 274 37.05 -2.07 25.14
N HIS A 275 38.31 -2.20 25.53
CA HIS A 275 38.77 -2.16 26.92
C HIS A 275 39.73 -1.00 27.16
N LEU A 276 39.60 -0.36 28.33
CA LEU A 276 40.54 0.65 28.85
C LEU A 276 40.78 0.47 30.35
N HIS A 277 41.87 1.04 30.87
CA HIS A 277 42.24 1.00 32.29
C HIS A 277 42.82 2.35 32.72
#